data_AF-A0A1F7VLF4-F1
#
_entry.id   AF-A0A1F7VLF4-F1
#
_cell.length_a   1.000
_cell.length_b   1.000
_cell.length_c   1.000
_cell.angle_alpha   90.00
_cell.angle_beta   90.00
_cell.angle_gamma   90.00
#
_symmetry.space_group_name_H-M   'P 1'
#
loop_
_entity.id
_entity.type
_entity.pdbx_description
1 polymer ?
#
loop_
_entity_poly.entity_id
_entity_poly.type
_entity_poly.pdbx_seq_one_letter_code
_entity_poly.pdbx_strand_id
1 'polypeptide(L)'
;MGAGVRGSALTPTVFIKDKLSASHRMASMKVKFGTIYTPQGVLKEVMRRPNLDLMMNLFRIPRAFSVSGFGDWDVGRHSVCTAFIALKWAGIKKMSPAARNELVTLALLHDLHESVTGDILPFFKTKEIKQAVGAIQGSFLRSFGIATPARLLPDLKIADMAAFLYEIRQSSAATLRRAQAQWLKKIYARQKRELLRVARAHGVTLPLVQRLLKELGL
;
A
#
# COMPACT_ATOMS: atom_id res chain seq x y z
N MET A 1 -18.33 42.35 -8.08
CA MET A 1 -18.55 41.85 -6.71
C MET A 1 -19.05 40.42 -6.86
N GLY A 2 -18.19 39.42 -6.70
CA GLY A 2 -18.10 38.59 -5.49
C GLY A 2 -19.06 37.40 -5.61
N ALA A 3 -18.70 36.14 -5.42
CA ALA A 3 -17.52 35.55 -4.82
C ALA A 3 -17.25 34.17 -5.44
N GLY A 4 -15.97 33.81 -5.51
CA GLY A 4 -15.51 32.49 -5.94
C GLY A 4 -15.78 31.46 -4.86
N VAL A 5 -16.42 30.35 -5.24
CA VAL A 5 -16.52 29.15 -4.42
C VAL A 5 -15.21 28.39 -4.56
N ARG A 6 -14.28 28.59 -3.62
CA ARG A 6 -13.13 27.70 -3.45
C ARG A 6 -13.60 26.51 -2.62
N GLY A 7 -13.71 25.35 -3.26
CA GLY A 7 -13.87 24.07 -2.56
C GLY A 7 -12.65 23.86 -1.66
N SER A 8 -12.87 23.81 -0.36
CA SER A 8 -11.85 23.39 0.58
C SER A 8 -11.66 21.89 0.43
N ALA A 9 -10.51 21.49 -0.11
CA ALA A 9 -10.02 20.14 0.05
C ALA A 9 -9.75 19.93 1.55
N LEU A 10 -10.60 19.16 2.21
CA LEU A 10 -10.34 18.63 3.54
C LEU A 10 -9.23 17.58 3.40
N THR A 11 -7.99 18.03 3.31
CA THR A 11 -6.83 17.21 3.66
C THR A 11 -7.01 16.84 5.14
N PRO A 12 -7.04 15.55 5.53
CA PRO A 12 -7.02 15.19 6.93
C PRO A 12 -5.61 15.46 7.46
N THR A 13 -5.37 16.73 7.81
CA THR A 13 -4.23 17.13 8.62
C THR A 13 -4.49 16.60 10.02
N VAL A 14 -3.62 15.70 10.51
CA VAL A 14 -3.60 15.34 11.92
C VAL A 14 -3.33 16.62 12.71
N PHE A 15 -4.37 17.19 13.31
CA PHE A 15 -4.21 18.30 14.26
C PHE A 15 -3.58 17.73 15.53
N ILE A 16 -2.25 17.82 15.62
CA ILE A 16 -1.56 17.83 16.91
C ILE A 16 -1.88 19.19 17.51
N LYS A 17 -3.01 19.28 18.21
CA LYS A 17 -3.35 20.46 18.98
C LYS A 17 -2.51 20.42 20.26
N ASP A 18 -1.29 20.94 20.17
CA ASP A 18 -0.65 21.62 21.29
C ASP A 18 0.43 22.57 20.78
N LYS A 19 0.31 23.82 21.22
CA LYS A 19 1.17 24.93 20.86
C LYS A 19 2.63 24.57 21.08
N LEU A 20 3.43 24.83 20.05
CA LEU A 20 4.88 24.91 20.10
C LEU A 20 5.36 25.72 21.31
N SER A 21 5.98 25.04 22.27
CA SER A 21 7.19 25.55 22.91
C SER A 21 8.30 24.54 22.61
N ALA A 22 9.00 24.82 21.51
CA ALA A 22 10.17 24.08 21.11
C ALA A 22 11.28 24.32 22.14
N SER A 23 11.69 23.26 22.86
CA SER A 23 13.11 22.96 23.17
C SER A 23 13.33 21.88 24.23
N HIS A 24 12.33 21.40 24.98
CA HIS A 24 12.59 20.45 26.08
C HIS A 24 11.46 19.44 26.34
N ARG A 25 11.14 18.56 25.37
CA ARG A 25 10.33 17.34 25.62
C ARG A 25 10.34 16.34 24.47
N MET A 26 11.53 16.02 23.94
CA MET A 26 11.71 14.85 23.04
C MET A 26 12.15 13.58 23.81
N ALA A 27 11.87 13.53 25.11
CA ALA A 27 12.02 12.33 25.92
C ALA A 27 10.67 11.59 25.99
N SER A 28 10.56 10.51 25.23
CA SER A 28 9.60 9.42 25.42
C SER A 28 8.13 9.80 25.71
N MET A 29 7.44 10.47 24.80
CA MET A 29 5.98 10.25 24.72
C MET A 29 5.78 8.83 24.16
N LYS A 30 5.66 7.84 25.04
CA LYS A 30 5.07 6.55 24.70
C LYS A 30 3.61 6.81 24.35
N VAL A 31 3.34 7.19 23.11
CA VAL A 31 1.98 7.23 22.56
C VAL A 31 1.44 5.81 22.72
N LYS A 32 0.53 5.62 23.68
CA LYS A 32 -0.11 4.33 23.88
C LYS A 32 -0.96 4.08 22.64
N PHE A 33 -0.75 2.96 21.96
CA PHE A 33 -1.46 2.61 20.74
C PHE A 33 -3.00 2.73 20.87
N GLY A 34 -3.55 2.53 22.08
CA GLY A 34 -4.96 2.71 22.39
C GLY A 34 -5.49 4.15 22.48
N THR A 35 -4.65 5.17 22.30
CA THR A 35 -5.05 6.59 22.32
C THR A 35 -4.88 7.28 20.97
N ILE A 36 -4.60 6.52 19.90
CA ILE A 36 -4.52 7.06 18.54
C ILE A 36 -5.95 7.30 18.04
N TYR A 37 -6.26 8.54 17.66
CA TYR A 37 -7.53 8.90 17.04
C TYR A 37 -7.37 8.92 15.53
N THR A 38 -8.26 8.21 14.83
CA THR A 38 -8.46 8.32 13.38
C THR A 38 -9.69 9.21 13.13
N PRO A 39 -9.90 9.71 11.90
CA PRO A 39 -11.15 10.42 11.56
C PRO A 39 -12.42 9.60 11.82
N GLN A 40 -12.30 8.28 12.01
CA GLN A 40 -13.39 7.33 12.26
C GLN A 40 -13.52 6.92 13.73
N GLY A 41 -12.68 7.44 14.64
CA GLY A 41 -12.74 7.17 16.07
C GLY A 41 -11.42 6.65 16.66
N VAL A 42 -11.47 6.05 17.84
CA VAL A 42 -10.27 5.52 18.50
C VAL A 42 -9.79 4.27 17.77
N LEU A 43 -8.51 4.23 17.39
CA LEU A 43 -7.93 3.18 16.55
C LEU A 43 -8.21 1.76 17.09
N LYS A 44 -8.12 1.56 18.41
CA LYS A 44 -8.39 0.27 19.06
C LYS A 44 -9.84 -0.22 18.84
N GLU A 45 -10.80 0.69 18.72
CA GLU A 45 -12.20 0.38 18.48
C GLU A 45 -12.44 0.13 17.00
N VAL A 46 -11.92 1.02 16.16
CA VAL A 46 -11.98 0.91 14.69
C VAL A 46 -11.37 -0.40 14.19
N MET A 47 -10.26 -0.85 14.77
CA MET A 47 -9.62 -2.13 14.46
C MET A 47 -10.45 -3.37 14.77
N ARG A 48 -11.40 -3.26 15.71
CA ARG A 48 -12.28 -4.38 16.09
C ARG A 48 -13.52 -4.46 15.22
N ARG A 49 -13.96 -3.32 14.69
CA ARG A 49 -15.17 -3.17 13.87
C ARG A 49 -14.92 -2.14 12.76
N PRO A 50 -14.04 -2.44 11.78
CA PRO A 50 -13.81 -1.53 10.67
C PRO A 50 -15.11 -1.37 9.87
N ASN A 51 -15.50 -0.12 9.63
CA ASN A 51 -16.65 0.20 8.80
C ASN A 51 -16.21 0.42 7.34
N LEU A 52 -17.19 0.56 6.45
CA LEU A 52 -16.93 0.80 5.03
C LEU A 52 -16.15 2.10 4.79
N ASP A 53 -16.46 3.17 5.52
CA ASP A 53 -15.77 4.47 5.37
C ASP A 53 -14.27 4.36 5.63
N LEU A 54 -13.87 3.55 6.61
CA LEU A 54 -12.47 3.26 6.87
C LEU A 54 -11.82 2.58 5.66
N MET A 55 -12.46 1.55 5.10
CA MET A 55 -11.93 0.84 3.94
C MET A 55 -11.82 1.77 2.73
N MET A 56 -12.84 2.59 2.50
CA MET A 56 -12.86 3.56 1.40
C MET A 56 -11.84 4.69 1.58
N ASN A 57 -11.32 4.89 2.79
CA ASN A 57 -10.25 5.85 3.04
C ASN A 57 -8.97 5.51 2.26
N LEU A 58 -8.73 4.25 1.87
CA LEU A 58 -7.59 3.86 1.04
C LEU A 58 -7.51 4.63 -0.27
N PHE A 59 -8.66 5.00 -0.86
CA PHE A 59 -8.73 5.80 -2.08
C PHE A 59 -8.43 7.28 -1.88
N ARG A 60 -8.17 7.69 -0.63
CA ARG A 60 -7.77 9.05 -0.26
C ARG A 60 -6.34 9.12 0.26
N ILE A 61 -5.70 7.98 0.51
CA ILE A 61 -4.31 7.93 0.96
C ILE A 61 -3.41 7.90 -0.27
N PRO A 62 -2.64 8.97 -0.54
CA PRO A 62 -1.69 8.94 -1.65
C PRO A 62 -0.57 7.96 -1.34
N ARG A 63 -0.07 7.27 -2.37
CA ARG A 63 1.13 6.45 -2.21
C ARG A 63 2.34 7.33 -1.94
N ALA A 64 3.23 6.83 -1.10
CA ALA A 64 4.46 7.49 -0.73
C ALA A 64 5.36 7.75 -1.96
N PHE A 65 5.25 6.91 -3.00
CA PHE A 65 5.86 7.13 -4.30
C PHE A 65 5.23 8.33 -5.05
N SER A 66 3.91 8.47 -5.01
CA SER A 66 3.19 9.58 -5.66
C SER A 66 3.49 10.92 -5.01
N VAL A 67 3.50 11.01 -3.66
CA VAL A 67 3.89 12.24 -2.95
C VAL A 67 5.37 12.61 -3.16
N SER A 68 6.19 11.68 -3.63
CA SER A 68 7.58 11.96 -4.05
C SER A 68 7.67 12.63 -5.43
N GLY A 69 6.53 12.96 -6.05
CA GLY A 69 6.43 13.65 -7.34
C GLY A 69 6.39 12.72 -8.55
N PHE A 70 6.03 11.44 -8.36
CA PHE A 70 6.05 10.41 -9.41
C PHE A 70 4.68 9.84 -9.76
N GLY A 71 3.59 10.58 -9.56
CA GLY A 71 2.26 10.15 -9.99
C GLY A 71 1.16 10.68 -9.07
N ASP A 72 -0.04 10.18 -9.29
CA ASP A 72 -1.27 10.50 -8.57
C ASP A 72 -1.95 9.26 -7.98
N TRP A 73 -1.18 8.18 -7.79
CA TRP A 73 -1.69 6.91 -7.29
C TRP A 73 -2.01 6.99 -5.79
N ASP A 74 -3.18 6.49 -5.44
CA ASP A 74 -3.60 6.21 -4.07
C ASP A 74 -3.47 4.70 -3.74
N VAL A 75 -3.53 4.37 -2.46
CA VAL A 75 -3.39 2.99 -1.97
C VAL A 75 -4.53 2.10 -2.48
N GLY A 76 -5.74 2.65 -2.62
CA GLY A 76 -6.89 1.96 -3.18
C GLY A 76 -6.66 1.50 -4.63
N ARG A 77 -6.20 2.41 -5.50
CA ARG A 77 -5.83 2.10 -6.90
C ARG A 77 -4.74 1.03 -6.97
N HIS A 78 -3.71 1.11 -6.11
CA HIS A 78 -2.66 0.08 -6.04
C HIS A 78 -3.21 -1.28 -5.62
N SER A 79 -4.08 -1.33 -4.61
CA SER A 79 -4.68 -2.57 -4.13
C SER A 79 -5.57 -3.23 -5.19
N VAL A 80 -6.36 -2.42 -5.92
CA VAL A 80 -7.16 -2.92 -7.06
C VAL A 80 -6.28 -3.40 -8.20
N CYS A 81 -5.23 -2.66 -8.56
CA CYS A 81 -4.26 -3.08 -9.57
C CYS A 81 -3.60 -4.41 -9.18
N THR A 82 -3.19 -4.55 -7.92
CA THR A 82 -2.60 -5.76 -7.35
C THR A 82 -3.57 -6.94 -7.45
N ALA A 83 -4.87 -6.72 -7.23
CA ALA A 83 -5.89 -7.76 -7.36
C ALA A 83 -6.08 -8.24 -8.81
N PHE A 84 -6.07 -7.35 -9.79
CA PHE A 84 -6.11 -7.74 -11.21
C PHE A 84 -4.86 -8.50 -11.63
N ILE A 85 -3.68 -8.08 -11.14
CA ILE A 85 -2.43 -8.79 -11.38
C ILE A 85 -2.44 -10.17 -10.71
N ALA A 86 -2.96 -10.28 -9.48
CA ALA A 86 -3.15 -11.54 -8.78
C ALA A 86 -4.08 -12.50 -9.55
N LEU A 87 -5.15 -11.99 -10.15
CA LEU A 87 -6.05 -12.77 -11.01
C LEU A 87 -5.31 -13.33 -12.24
N LYS A 88 -4.50 -12.49 -12.91
CA LYS A 88 -3.66 -12.88 -14.05
C LYS A 88 -2.61 -13.92 -13.65
N TRP A 89 -1.96 -13.70 -12.51
CA TRP A 89 -0.93 -14.56 -11.94
C TRP A 89 -1.47 -15.95 -11.59
N ALA A 90 -2.64 -16.00 -10.96
CA ALA A 90 -3.32 -17.26 -10.64
C ALA A 90 -3.64 -18.07 -11.92
N GLY A 91 -4.00 -17.40 -13.02
CA GLY A 91 -4.17 -18.04 -14.33
C GLY A 91 -2.87 -18.64 -14.88
N ILE A 92 -1.76 -17.89 -14.80
CA ILE A 92 -0.42 -18.37 -15.21
C ILE A 92 0.02 -19.58 -14.40
N LYS A 93 -0.22 -19.58 -13.08
CA LYS A 93 0.07 -20.69 -12.17
C LYS A 93 -0.95 -21.83 -12.22
N LYS A 94 -2.04 -21.69 -12.98
CA LYS A 94 -3.16 -22.64 -13.04
C LYS A 94 -3.71 -22.98 -11.64
N MET A 95 -3.84 -21.97 -10.78
CA MET A 95 -4.39 -22.14 -9.44
C MET A 95 -5.86 -22.61 -9.50
N SER A 96 -6.28 -23.36 -8.48
CA SER A 96 -7.70 -23.71 -8.33
C SER A 96 -8.56 -22.45 -8.12
N PRO A 97 -9.87 -22.48 -8.45
CA PRO A 97 -10.75 -21.34 -8.23
C PRO A 97 -10.74 -20.84 -6.77
N ALA A 98 -10.67 -21.75 -5.81
CA ALA A 98 -10.58 -21.41 -4.39
C ALA A 98 -9.29 -20.63 -4.06
N ALA A 99 -8.12 -21.16 -4.46
CA ALA A 99 -6.84 -20.51 -4.20
C ALA A 99 -6.70 -19.16 -4.91
N ARG A 100 -7.24 -19.06 -6.14
CA ARG A 100 -7.33 -17.80 -6.89
C ARG A 100 -8.16 -16.77 -6.13
N ASN A 101 -9.36 -17.14 -5.68
CA ASN A 101 -10.25 -16.22 -4.98
C ASN A 101 -9.62 -15.74 -3.67
N GLU A 102 -9.01 -16.64 -2.89
CA GLU A 102 -8.25 -16.28 -1.69
C GLU A 102 -7.12 -15.29 -2.01
N LEU A 103 -6.32 -15.55 -3.05
CA LEU A 103 -5.22 -14.66 -3.44
C LEU A 103 -5.72 -13.28 -3.87
N VAL A 104 -6.79 -13.22 -4.66
CA VAL A 104 -7.40 -11.95 -5.12
C VAL A 104 -7.97 -11.17 -3.94
N THR A 105 -8.65 -11.84 -3.00
CA THR A 105 -9.15 -11.20 -1.78
C THR A 105 -8.00 -10.67 -0.92
N LEU A 106 -6.92 -11.44 -0.76
CA LEU A 106 -5.73 -10.97 -0.06
C LEU A 106 -5.10 -9.76 -0.75
N ALA A 107 -5.02 -9.77 -2.09
CA ALA A 107 -4.49 -8.66 -2.88
C ALA A 107 -5.30 -7.37 -2.72
N LEU A 108 -6.63 -7.46 -2.69
CA LEU A 108 -7.51 -6.30 -2.44
C LEU A 108 -7.29 -5.69 -1.05
N LEU A 109 -6.93 -6.50 -0.07
CA LEU A 109 -6.90 -6.10 1.34
C LEU A 109 -5.49 -5.95 1.91
N HIS A 110 -4.43 -6.24 1.17
CA HIS A 110 -3.07 -6.38 1.73
C HIS A 110 -2.55 -5.10 2.42
N ASP A 111 -2.91 -3.94 1.90
CA ASP A 111 -2.55 -2.62 2.42
C ASP A 111 -3.71 -1.98 3.21
N LEU A 112 -4.70 -2.76 3.67
CA LEU A 112 -5.86 -2.19 4.37
C LEU A 112 -5.48 -1.44 5.66
N HIS A 113 -4.39 -1.81 6.32
CA HIS A 113 -3.85 -1.05 7.45
C HIS A 113 -3.55 0.42 7.10
N GLU A 114 -3.28 0.75 5.83
CA GLU A 114 -2.94 2.11 5.40
C GLU A 114 -4.14 3.05 5.47
N SER A 115 -5.36 2.52 5.58
CA SER A 115 -6.56 3.31 5.90
C SER A 115 -6.44 4.08 7.22
N VAL A 116 -5.60 3.61 8.14
CA VAL A 116 -5.34 4.24 9.45
C VAL A 116 -3.89 4.66 9.64
N THR A 117 -2.93 3.95 9.03
CA THR A 117 -1.50 4.28 9.19
C THR A 117 -1.02 5.32 8.18
N GLY A 118 -1.75 5.53 7.09
CA GLY A 118 -1.20 6.09 5.86
C GLY A 118 -0.19 5.15 5.21
N ASP A 119 0.29 5.52 4.02
CA ASP A 119 1.40 4.82 3.35
C ASP A 119 2.74 5.25 3.98
N ILE A 120 3.35 4.33 4.72
CA ILE A 120 4.62 4.56 5.40
C ILE A 120 5.75 4.12 4.49
N LEU A 121 6.69 5.01 4.16
CA LEU A 121 7.87 4.66 3.37
C LEU A 121 8.67 3.51 4.02
N PRO A 122 9.21 2.57 3.23
CA PRO A 122 9.96 1.43 3.75
C PRO A 122 11.10 1.78 4.72
N PHE A 123 11.79 2.90 4.52
CA PHE A 123 12.90 3.36 5.39
C PHE A 123 12.45 3.75 6.80
N PHE A 124 11.17 4.13 6.98
CA PHE A 124 10.60 4.44 8.29
C PHE A 124 9.97 3.22 8.97
N LYS A 125 9.90 2.06 8.30
CA LYS A 125 9.34 0.82 8.89
C LYS A 125 10.36 0.14 9.81
N THR A 126 10.51 0.65 11.04
CA THR A 126 11.25 -0.04 12.12
C THR A 126 10.59 -1.38 12.47
N LYS A 127 11.25 -2.21 13.29
CA LYS A 127 10.69 -3.51 13.72
C LYS A 127 9.37 -3.32 14.46
N GLU A 128 9.30 -2.32 15.33
CA GLU A 128 8.14 -1.97 16.15
C GLU A 128 6.98 -1.50 15.26
N ILE A 129 7.29 -0.66 14.27
CA ILE A 129 6.29 -0.19 13.30
C ILE A 129 5.75 -1.36 12.48
N LYS A 130 6.62 -2.27 12.01
CA LYS A 130 6.20 -3.48 11.27
C LYS A 130 5.29 -4.37 12.12
N GLN A 131 5.60 -4.55 13.40
CA GLN A 131 4.77 -5.31 14.32
C GLN A 131 3.41 -4.65 14.53
N ALA A 132 3.37 -3.33 14.75
CA ALA A 132 2.13 -2.58 14.91
C ALA A 132 1.27 -2.64 13.65
N VAL A 133 1.86 -2.41 12.47
CA VAL A 133 1.21 -2.53 11.16
C VAL A 133 0.64 -3.94 10.96
N GLY A 134 1.42 -4.98 11.26
CA GLY A 134 0.97 -6.36 11.16
C GLY A 134 -0.20 -6.68 12.10
N ALA A 135 -0.19 -6.11 13.31
CA ALA A 135 -1.29 -6.27 14.27
C ALA A 135 -2.57 -5.57 13.78
N ILE A 136 -2.47 -4.37 13.20
CA ILE A 136 -3.58 -3.65 12.57
C ILE A 136 -4.16 -4.46 11.43
N GLN A 137 -3.31 -4.84 10.48
CA GLN A 137 -3.69 -5.60 9.30
C GLN A 137 -4.39 -6.91 9.69
N GLY A 138 -3.79 -7.66 10.62
CA GLY A 138 -4.37 -8.90 11.12
C GLY A 138 -5.70 -8.70 11.84
N SER A 139 -5.88 -7.58 12.56
CA SER A 139 -7.16 -7.26 13.21
C SER A 139 -8.26 -7.02 12.19
N PHE A 140 -7.98 -6.23 11.16
CA PHE A 140 -8.93 -5.98 10.08
C PHE A 140 -9.31 -7.27 9.36
N LEU A 141 -8.34 -8.06 8.90
CA LEU A 141 -8.62 -9.31 8.20
C LEU A 141 -9.47 -10.28 9.04
N ARG A 142 -9.16 -10.43 10.33
CA ARG A 142 -9.97 -11.25 11.25
C ARG A 142 -11.40 -10.72 11.39
N SER A 143 -11.60 -9.41 11.46
CA SER A 143 -12.94 -8.84 11.57
C SER A 143 -13.81 -9.07 10.33
N PHE A 144 -13.19 -9.30 9.16
CA PHE A 144 -13.87 -9.69 7.92
C PHE A 144 -13.93 -11.21 7.71
N GLY A 145 -13.45 -12.02 8.65
CA GLY A 145 -13.38 -13.48 8.48
C GLY A 145 -12.40 -13.94 7.40
N ILE A 146 -11.41 -13.12 7.04
CA ILE A 146 -10.43 -13.43 6.00
C ILE A 146 -9.20 -14.12 6.61
N ALA A 147 -8.91 -15.32 6.13
CA ALA A 147 -7.69 -16.04 6.46
C ALA A 147 -6.50 -15.54 5.63
N THR A 148 -5.30 -15.57 6.23
CA THR A 148 -4.02 -15.29 5.56
C THR A 148 -3.19 -16.55 5.45
N PRO A 149 -3.55 -17.48 4.54
CA PRO A 149 -2.78 -18.70 4.36
C PRO A 149 -1.34 -18.38 3.92
N ALA A 150 -0.35 -18.81 4.73
CA ALA A 150 1.06 -18.53 4.49
C ALA A 150 1.55 -18.94 3.08
N ARG A 151 0.96 -19.99 2.51
CA ARG A 151 1.26 -20.47 1.15
C ARG A 151 1.04 -19.43 0.04
N LEU A 152 0.12 -18.46 0.25
CA LEU A 152 -0.22 -17.44 -0.74
C LEU A 152 0.58 -16.15 -0.58
N LEU A 153 1.32 -15.97 0.53
CA LEU A 153 2.09 -14.75 0.77
C LEU A 153 3.17 -14.49 -0.28
N PRO A 154 3.89 -15.50 -0.80
CA PRO A 154 4.81 -15.29 -1.92
C PRO A 154 4.11 -14.78 -3.18
N ASP A 155 2.96 -15.37 -3.52
CA ASP A 155 2.19 -15.00 -4.72
C ASP A 155 1.61 -13.59 -4.60
N LEU A 156 1.12 -13.24 -3.42
CA LEU A 156 0.70 -11.89 -3.09
C LEU A 156 1.86 -10.90 -3.26
N LYS A 157 3.06 -11.26 -2.77
CA LYS A 157 4.22 -10.38 -2.87
C LYS A 157 4.66 -10.15 -4.31
N ILE A 158 4.59 -11.17 -5.16
CA ILE A 158 4.86 -11.03 -6.60
C ILE A 158 3.86 -10.06 -7.24
N ALA A 159 2.57 -10.21 -6.93
CA ALA A 159 1.53 -9.34 -7.47
C ALA A 159 1.70 -7.88 -7.04
N ASP A 160 1.96 -7.63 -5.75
CA ASP A 160 2.22 -6.29 -5.19
C ASP A 160 3.41 -5.61 -5.87
N MET A 161 4.52 -6.33 -6.02
CA MET A 161 5.71 -5.78 -6.68
C MET A 161 5.51 -5.52 -8.18
N ALA A 162 4.73 -6.37 -8.87
CA ALA A 162 4.38 -6.14 -10.26
C ALA A 162 3.40 -4.95 -10.41
N ALA A 163 2.48 -4.76 -9.47
CA ALA A 163 1.63 -3.57 -9.42
C ALA A 163 2.46 -2.30 -9.26
N PHE A 164 3.49 -2.32 -8.42
CA PHE A 164 4.39 -1.18 -8.28
C PHE A 164 5.20 -0.88 -9.55
N LEU A 165 5.62 -1.91 -10.30
CA LEU A 165 6.25 -1.71 -11.61
C LEU A 165 5.28 -1.06 -12.60
N TYR A 166 4.02 -1.50 -12.59
CA TYR A 166 2.97 -0.89 -13.40
C TYR A 166 2.74 0.57 -13.02
N GLU A 167 2.63 0.89 -11.72
CA GLU A 167 2.53 2.25 -11.19
C GLU A 167 3.67 3.14 -11.74
N ILE A 168 4.93 2.70 -11.59
CA ILE A 168 6.10 3.44 -12.11
C ILE A 168 6.01 3.67 -13.63
N ARG A 169 5.48 2.71 -14.39
CA ARG A 169 5.31 2.85 -15.84
C ARG A 169 4.19 3.83 -16.19
N GLN A 170 3.14 3.92 -15.38
CA GLN A 170 2.02 4.85 -15.58
C GLN A 170 2.34 6.27 -15.12
N SER A 171 3.36 6.45 -14.29
CA SER A 171 3.93 7.77 -13.98
C SER A 171 4.31 8.52 -15.26
N SER A 172 3.45 9.45 -15.69
CA SER A 172 3.51 10.02 -17.03
C SER A 172 4.81 10.80 -17.26
N ALA A 173 5.63 10.37 -18.23
CA ALA A 173 6.82 11.10 -18.66
C ALA A 173 6.50 12.51 -19.22
N ALA A 174 5.25 12.78 -19.63
CA ALA A 174 4.82 14.04 -20.23
C ALA A 174 4.94 15.26 -19.31
N THR A 175 4.91 15.05 -17.98
CA THR A 175 5.05 16.11 -16.96
C THR A 175 6.40 16.03 -16.22
N LEU A 176 7.23 15.03 -16.52
CA LEU A 176 8.47 14.78 -15.81
C LEU A 176 9.67 15.41 -16.51
N ARG A 177 10.51 16.11 -15.74
CA ARG A 177 11.80 16.60 -16.22
C ARG A 177 12.69 15.41 -16.61
N ARG A 178 13.62 15.61 -17.56
CA ARG A 178 14.55 14.56 -18.04
C ARG A 178 15.27 13.82 -16.90
N ALA A 179 15.69 14.53 -15.85
CA ALA A 179 16.33 13.94 -14.68
C ALA A 179 15.38 13.01 -13.89
N GLN A 180 14.11 13.40 -13.72
CA GLN A 180 13.09 12.58 -13.07
C GLN A 180 12.78 11.33 -13.91
N ALA A 181 12.68 11.47 -15.23
CA ALA A 181 12.49 10.34 -16.13
C ALA A 181 13.66 9.33 -16.07
N GLN A 182 14.91 9.81 -15.99
CA GLN A 182 16.07 8.93 -15.80
C GLN A 182 16.04 8.24 -14.43
N TRP A 183 15.62 8.95 -13.38
CA TRP A 183 15.50 8.38 -12.04
C TRP A 183 14.43 7.30 -11.97
N LEU A 184 13.27 7.52 -12.61
CA LEU A 184 12.22 6.51 -12.74
C LEU A 184 12.72 5.24 -13.44
N LYS A 185 13.47 5.37 -14.54
CA LYS A 185 14.08 4.20 -15.20
C LYS A 185 14.99 3.42 -14.27
N LYS A 186 15.77 4.11 -13.42
CA LYS A 186 16.63 3.46 -12.41
C LYS A 186 15.82 2.75 -11.34
N ILE A 187 14.73 3.37 -10.85
CA ILE A 187 13.83 2.74 -9.88
C ILE A 187 13.18 1.51 -10.50
N TYR A 188 12.62 1.63 -11.69
CA TYR A 188 12.00 0.53 -12.41
C TYR A 188 12.95 -0.67 -12.52
N ALA A 189 14.17 -0.44 -13.01
CA ALA A 189 15.19 -1.49 -13.14
C ALA A 189 15.56 -2.11 -11.78
N ARG A 190 15.65 -1.30 -10.71
CA ARG A 190 15.90 -1.78 -9.35
C ARG A 190 14.76 -2.66 -8.84
N GLN A 191 13.52 -2.20 -8.98
CA GLN A 191 12.33 -2.94 -8.52
C GLN A 191 12.12 -4.23 -9.30
N LYS A 192 12.39 -4.23 -10.62
CA LYS A 192 12.32 -5.44 -11.45
C LYS A 192 13.36 -6.47 -11.00
N ARG A 193 14.59 -6.05 -10.70
CA ARG A 193 15.62 -6.95 -10.14
C ARG A 193 15.23 -7.49 -8.77
N GLU A 194 14.67 -6.64 -7.92
CA GLU A 194 14.21 -7.03 -6.59
C GLU A 194 13.07 -8.04 -6.66
N LEU A 195 12.11 -7.84 -7.59
CA LEU A 195 11.01 -8.76 -7.83
C LEU A 195 11.52 -10.15 -8.23
N LEU A 196 12.49 -10.23 -9.15
CA LEU A 196 13.10 -11.50 -9.55
C LEU A 196 13.87 -12.16 -8.40
N ARG A 197 14.53 -11.36 -7.55
CA ARG A 197 15.23 -11.86 -6.36
C ARG A 197 14.26 -12.46 -5.35
N VAL A 198 13.15 -11.78 -5.07
CA VAL A 198 12.08 -12.24 -4.17
C VAL A 198 11.42 -13.51 -4.71
N ALA A 199 11.12 -13.55 -6.02
CA ALA A 199 10.59 -14.74 -6.68
C ALA A 199 11.47 -15.98 -6.43
N ARG A 200 12.78 -15.83 -6.67
CA ARG A 200 13.76 -16.88 -6.46
C ARG A 200 13.82 -17.32 -4.99
N ALA A 201 13.81 -16.37 -4.05
CA ALA A 201 13.85 -16.66 -2.62
C ALA A 201 12.63 -17.45 -2.13
N HIS A 202 11.48 -17.32 -2.80
CA HIS A 202 10.27 -18.07 -2.49
C HIS A 202 10.04 -19.30 -3.38
N GLY A 203 11.03 -19.73 -4.16
CA GLY A 203 10.90 -20.90 -5.04
C GLY A 203 9.93 -20.70 -6.20
N VAL A 204 9.54 -19.46 -6.51
CA VAL A 204 8.75 -19.14 -7.70
C VAL A 204 9.69 -19.13 -8.91
N THR A 205 9.34 -19.88 -9.95
CA THR A 205 10.20 -20.02 -11.12
C THR A 205 10.28 -18.70 -11.90
N LEU A 206 11.51 -18.28 -12.22
CA LEU A 206 11.75 -17.04 -12.98
C LEU A 206 11.00 -16.98 -14.32
N PRO A 207 10.85 -18.09 -15.09
CA PRO A 207 10.08 -18.07 -16.32
C PRO A 207 8.60 -17.69 -16.13
N LEU A 208 7.96 -18.10 -15.02
CA LEU A 208 6.57 -17.71 -14.75
C LEU A 208 6.47 -16.20 -14.50
N VAL A 209 7.40 -15.66 -13.73
CA VAL A 209 7.43 -14.23 -13.42
C VAL A 209 7.73 -13.41 -14.67
N GLN A 210 8.69 -13.84 -15.50
CA GLN A 210 8.97 -13.19 -16.78
C GLN A 210 7.75 -13.24 -17.71
N ARG A 211 7.01 -14.36 -17.72
CA ARG A 211 5.75 -14.47 -18.46
C ARG A 211 4.71 -13.49 -17.95
N LEU A 212 4.53 -13.37 -16.63
CA LEU A 212 3.63 -12.38 -16.04
C LEU A 212 3.99 -10.97 -16.50
N LEU A 213 5.25 -10.57 -16.35
CA LEU A 213 5.71 -9.24 -16.75
C LEU A 213 5.46 -9.01 -18.25
N LYS A 214 5.80 -9.98 -19.11
CA LYS A 214 5.53 -9.90 -20.55
C LYS A 214 4.05 -9.72 -20.87
N GLU A 215 3.16 -10.50 -20.23
CA GLU A 215 1.72 -10.41 -20.46
C GLU A 215 1.08 -9.11 -19.94
N LEU A 216 1.74 -8.43 -18.99
CA LEU A 216 1.34 -7.10 -18.49
C LEU A 216 2.01 -5.95 -19.26
N GLY A 217 2.98 -6.24 -20.14
CA GLY A 217 3.79 -5.22 -20.82
C GLY A 217 4.84 -4.56 -19.91
N LEU A 218 5.48 -5.31 -19.01
CA LEU A 218 6.47 -4.85 -18.01
C LEU A 218 7.88 -5.47 -18.20
#